data_AF-A0A3S2UU12-F1
#
_entry.id   AF-A0A3S2UU12-F1
#
_cell.length_a   1.000
_cell.length_b   1.000
_cell.length_c   1.000
_cell.angle_alpha   90.00
_cell.angle_beta   90.00
_cell.angle_gamma   90.00
#
_symmetry.space_group_name_H-M   'P 1'
#
loop_
_entity.id
_entity.type
_entity.pdbx_description
1 polymer ?
#
loop_
_entity_poly.entity_id
_entity_poly.type
_entity_poly.pdbx_seq_one_letter_code
_entity_poly.pdbx_strand_id
1 'polypeptide(L)' 'MLDDAEAARARADDPDAAQTYEGWEDTVTLSLPETKKQITLRVDAEVLGWYRSHGKGYQTLMNAVLKGYMEQKVHRD' A
#
# COMPACT_ATOMS: atom_id res chain seq x y z
N MET A 1 7.98 -14.61 -30.73
CA MET A 1 7.98 -13.27 -30.11
C MET A 1 6.84 -12.53 -30.76
N LEU A 2 5.87 -12.05 -29.99
CA LEU A 2 4.84 -11.16 -30.50
C LEU A 2 5.48 -9.77 -30.56
N ASP A 3 5.54 -9.16 -31.73
CA ASP A 3 6.12 -7.83 -31.89
C ASP A 3 5.28 -6.82 -31.08
N ASP A 4 5.91 -5.80 -30.50
CA ASP A 4 5.22 -4.75 -29.73
C ASP A 4 4.03 -4.12 -30.48
N ALA A 5 4.07 -4.17 -31.82
CA ALA A 5 3.00 -3.73 -32.71
C ALA A 5 1.73 -4.60 -32.65
N GLU A 6 1.82 -5.92 -32.49
CA GLU A 6 0.65 -6.78 -32.32
C GLU A 6 -0.01 -6.56 -30.95
N ALA A 7 0.79 -6.37 -29.90
CA ALA A 7 0.29 -6.07 -28.56
C ALA A 7 -0.45 -4.72 -28.50
N ALA A 8 0.02 -3.73 -29.25
CA ALA A 8 -0.63 -2.43 -29.36
C ALA A 8 -1.98 -2.52 -30.09
N ARG A 9 -2.05 -3.30 -31.18
CA ARG A 9 -3.29 -3.55 -31.93
C ARG A 9 -4.33 -4.28 -31.08
N ALA A 10 -3.93 -5.35 -30.39
CA ALA A 10 -4.82 -6.12 -29.54
C ALA A 10 -5.48 -5.29 -28.43
N ARG A 11 -4.79 -4.29 -27.86
CA ARG A 11 -5.38 -3.34 -26.91
C ARG A 11 -6.35 -2.36 -27.56
N ALA A 12 -6.03 -1.89 -28.76
CA ALA A 12 -6.86 -0.92 -29.46
C ALA A 12 -8.20 -1.52 -29.93
N ASP A 13 -8.20 -2.82 -30.24
CA ASP A 13 -9.39 -3.57 -30.67
C ASP A 13 -10.21 -4.16 -29.49
N ASP A 14 -9.75 -4.00 -28.23
CA ASP A 14 -10.46 -4.50 -27.05
C ASP A 14 -11.53 -3.48 -26.58
N PRO A 15 -12.83 -3.79 -26.71
CA PRO A 15 -13.91 -2.89 -26.28
C PRO A 15 -14.03 -2.75 -24.75
N ASP A 16 -13.36 -3.61 -23.97
CA ASP A 16 -13.29 -3.54 -22.50
C ASP A 16 -11.99 -2.84 -22.03
N ALA A 17 -11.18 -2.34 -22.96
CA ALA A 17 -10.03 -1.53 -22.61
C ALA A 17 -10.51 -0.26 -21.90
N ALA A 18 -10.12 -0.13 -20.63
CA ALA A 18 -10.45 1.02 -19.81
C ALA A 18 -9.98 2.31 -20.51
N GLN A 19 -10.94 3.15 -20.93
CA GLN A 19 -10.64 4.51 -21.35
C GLN A 19 -10.26 5.31 -20.10
N THR A 20 -9.04 5.87 -20.11
CA THR A 20 -8.67 6.87 -19.12
C THR A 20 -9.47 8.14 -19.38
N TYR A 21 -9.92 8.82 -18.33
CA TYR A 21 -10.58 10.12 -18.43
C TYR A 21 -9.57 11.25 -18.19
N GLU A 22 -9.78 12.42 -18.79
CA GLU A 22 -8.90 13.58 -18.62
C GLU A 22 -8.79 13.98 -17.14
N GLY A 23 -7.57 14.16 -16.63
CA GLY A 23 -7.32 14.45 -15.21
C GLY A 23 -7.27 13.24 -14.27
N TRP A 24 -7.39 12.01 -14.77
CA TRP A 24 -7.23 10.80 -13.94
C TRP A 24 -5.87 10.74 -13.21
N GLU A 25 -4.83 11.34 -13.79
CA GLU A 25 -3.47 11.41 -13.23
C GLU A 25 -3.38 12.23 -11.94
N ASP A 26 -4.18 13.29 -11.80
CA ASP A 26 -4.22 14.10 -10.57
C ASP A 26 -4.90 13.35 -9.40
N THR A 27 -5.73 12.35 -9.72
CA THR A 27 -6.40 11.49 -8.74
C THR A 27 -5.52 10.33 -8.27
N VAL A 28 -4.43 10.03 -8.98
CA VAL A 28 -3.56 8.88 -8.71
C VAL A 28 -2.24 9.34 -8.12
N THR A 29 -2.14 9.31 -6.80
CA THR A 29 -0.83 9.38 -6.12
C THR A 29 -0.18 8.00 -6.15
N LEU A 30 0.76 7.77 -7.07
CA LEU A 30 1.65 6.61 -7.07
C LEU A 30 2.66 6.72 -5.92
N SER A 31 2.21 6.50 -4.68
CA SER A 31 3.15 6.28 -3.58
C SER A 31 3.70 4.87 -3.72
N LEU A 32 4.95 4.76 -4.18
CA LEU A 32 5.71 3.52 -4.03
C LEU A 32 5.69 3.14 -2.54
N PRO A 33 5.34 1.90 -2.17
CA PRO A 33 5.36 1.50 -0.77
C PRO A 33 6.79 1.61 -0.27
N GLU A 34 7.06 2.57 0.61
CA GLU A 34 8.36 2.67 1.25
C GLU A 34 8.62 1.35 1.98
N THR A 35 9.80 0.77 1.74
CA THR A 35 10.16 -0.51 2.34
C THR A 35 10.25 -0.34 3.86
N LYS A 36 9.37 -1.03 4.58
CA LYS A 36 9.37 -1.02 6.05
C LYS A 36 10.74 -1.47 6.54
N LYS A 37 11.36 -0.69 7.43
CA LYS A 37 12.64 -1.05 8.04
C LYS A 37 12.42 -2.15 9.07
N GLN A 38 13.13 -3.27 8.92
CA GLN A 38 13.15 -4.32 9.94
C GLN A 38 14.02 -3.87 11.11
N ILE A 39 13.41 -3.78 12.29
CA ILE A 39 14.11 -3.42 13.53
C ILE A 39 13.84 -4.46 14.62
N THR A 40 14.70 -4.52 15.63
CA THR A 40 14.45 -5.26 16.87
C THR A 40 13.91 -4.30 17.92
N LEU A 41 12.68 -4.51 18.37
CA LEU A 41 12.02 -3.73 19.41
C LEU A 41 11.53 -4.67 20.52
N ARG A 42 11.66 -4.24 21.78
CA ARG A 42 11.05 -4.94 22.93
C ARG A 42 9.65 -4.38 23.16
N VAL A 43 8.68 -5.28 23.31
CA VAL A 43 7.27 -4.97 23.56
C VAL A 43 6.78 -5.90 24.65
N ASP A 44 5.86 -5.43 25.49
CA ASP A 44 5.26 -6.25 26.54
C ASP A 44 4.59 -7.50 25.96
N ALA A 45 4.70 -8.61 26.71
CA ALA A 45 4.22 -9.91 26.25
C ALA A 45 2.70 -9.91 26.03
N GLU A 46 1.94 -9.23 26.89
CA GLU A 46 0.48 -9.13 26.76
C GLU A 46 0.06 -8.35 25.50
N VAL A 47 0.78 -7.26 25.19
CA VAL A 47 0.52 -6.42 24.02
C VAL A 47 0.81 -7.22 22.75
N LEU A 48 1.97 -7.90 22.70
CA LEU A 48 2.31 -8.75 21.56
C LEU A 48 1.32 -9.92 21.40
N GLY A 49 0.88 -10.51 22.51
CA GLY A 49 -0.14 -11.56 22.53
C GLY A 49 -1.47 -11.09 21.94
N TRP A 50 -1.94 -9.91 22.35
CA TRP A 50 -3.16 -9.29 21.83
C TRP A 50 -3.06 -9.04 20.33
N TYR A 51 -1.97 -8.44 19.82
CA TYR A 51 -1.83 -8.26 18.38
C TYR A 51 -1.81 -9.61 17.65
N ARG A 52 -1.03 -10.60 18.11
CA ARG A 52 -0.95 -11.92 17.47
C ARG A 52 -2.29 -12.64 17.38
N SER A 53 -3.21 -12.42 18.31
CA SER A 53 -4.55 -13.04 18.26
C SER A 53 -5.37 -12.58 17.05
N HIS A 54 -4.99 -11.49 16.37
CA HIS A 54 -5.63 -10.99 15.15
C HIS A 54 -5.14 -11.71 13.87
N GLY A 55 -4.26 -12.70 13.99
CA GLY A 55 -3.81 -13.54 12.87
C GLY A 55 -2.65 -12.94 12.06
N LYS A 56 -2.48 -13.43 10.81
CA LYS A 56 -1.29 -13.16 9.96
C LYS A 56 -1.02 -11.66 9.72
N GLY A 57 -2.03 -10.81 9.84
CA GLY A 57 -1.93 -9.35 9.64
C GLY A 57 -1.47 -8.55 10.86
N TYR A 58 -1.15 -9.18 11.99
CA TYR A 58 -0.93 -8.46 13.25
C TYR A 58 0.16 -7.39 13.18
N GLN A 59 1.25 -7.61 12.43
CA GLN A 59 2.31 -6.62 12.28
C GLN A 59 1.86 -5.41 11.47
N THR A 60 0.98 -5.60 10.47
CA THR A 60 0.39 -4.51 9.71
C THR A 60 -0.54 -3.68 10.60
N LEU A 61 -1.35 -4.34 11.42
CA LEU A 61 -2.22 -3.67 12.40
C LEU A 61 -1.40 -2.88 13.43
N MET A 62 -0.38 -3.51 14.03
CA MET A 62 0.51 -2.87 14.98
C MET A 62 1.20 -1.64 14.37
N ASN A 63 1.69 -1.75 13.12
CA ASN A 63 2.28 -0.62 12.42
C ASN A 63 1.28 0.51 12.15
N ALA A 64 0.03 0.19 11.80
CA ALA A 64 -1.01 1.20 11.57
C ALA A 64 -1.31 2.00 12.84
N VAL A 65 -1.38 1.33 14.00
CA VAL A 65 -1.57 1.99 15.31
C VAL A 65 -0.39 2.90 15.64
N LEU A 66 0.85 2.42 15.48
CA LEU A 66 2.05 3.23 15.72
C LEU A 66 2.12 4.45 14.79
N LYS A 67 1.74 4.29 13.52
CA LYS A 67 1.67 5.39 12.55
C LYS A 67 0.63 6.44 12.98
N GLY A 68 -0.58 6.03 13.35
CA GLY A 68 -1.61 6.96 13.80
C GLY A 68 -1.21 7.75 15.05
N TYR A 69 -0.53 7.09 16.01
CA TYR A 69 0.03 7.78 17.18
C TYR A 69 1.11 8.80 16.79
N MET A 70 2.02 8.43 15.89
CA MET A 70 3.05 9.33 15.36
C MET A 70 2.42 10.55 14.69
N GLU A 71 1.48 10.34 13.76
CA GLU A 71 0.81 11.42 13.03
C GLU A 71 0.08 12.37 13.99
N GLN A 72 -0.63 11.84 14.98
CA GLN A 72 -1.29 12.67 16.00
C GLN A 72 -0.30 13.55 16.76
N LYS A 73 0.90 13.04 17.08
CA LYS A 73 1.92 13.80 17.78
C LYS A 73 2.57 14.86 16.88
N VAL A 74 2.92 14.49 15.64
CA VAL A 74 3.57 15.38 14.68
C VAL A 74 2.65 16.55 14.28
N HIS A 75 1.34 16.34 14.18
CA HIS A 75 0.40 17.42 13.82
C HIS A 75 0.04 18.35 15.01
N ARG A 76 0.57 18.12 16.21
CA ARG A 76 0.29 18.93 17.40
C ARG A 76 1.42 19.92 17.75
N ASP A 77 2.50 19.90 16.97
CA ASP A 77 3.65 20.82 17.04
C ASP A 77 3.77 21.60 15.72
#